data_AF-A0A973YWA4-F1
#
_entry.id   AF-A0A973YWA4-F1
#
_cell.length_a   1.000
_cell.length_b   1.000
_cell.length_c   1.000
_cell.angle_alpha   90.00
_cell.angle_beta   90.00
_cell.angle_gamma   90.00
#
_symmetry.space_group_name_H-M   'P 1'
#
loop_
_entity.id
_entity.type
_entity.pdbx_description
1 polymer ?
#
loop_
_entity_poly.entity_id
_entity_poly.type
_entity_poly.pdbx_seq_one_letter_code
_entity_poly.pdbx_strand_id
1 'polypeptide(L)' 'MTSPIRAFVVRIYRQGRDGVDGVVEDVRTGKARPFHSIAELWAVLRSPAQRGGPRRDARPEVPPSSAD' A
#
# COMPACT_ATOMS: atom_id res chain seq x y z
N MET A 1 22.52 1.66 21.33
CA MET A 1 22.48 1.33 19.89
C MET A 1 21.35 2.13 19.27
N THR A 2 21.65 3.09 18.40
CA THR A 2 20.64 3.89 17.70
C THR A 2 19.92 3.00 16.69
N SER A 3 18.60 2.92 16.77
CA SER A 3 17.82 2.26 15.72
C SER A 3 17.92 3.10 14.45
N PRO A 4 18.19 2.50 13.27
CA PRO A 4 18.29 3.26 12.03
C PRO A 4 16.96 3.93 11.71
N ILE A 5 17.01 5.20 11.28
CA ILE A 5 15.84 5.95 10.82
C ILE A 5 15.24 5.22 9.62
N ARG A 6 13.92 5.05 9.62
CA ARG A 6 13.18 4.45 8.51
C ARG A 6 12.35 5.53 7.83
N ALA A 7 12.49 5.63 6.51
CA ALA A 7 11.75 6.58 5.70
C ALA A 7 10.80 5.82 4.76
N PHE A 8 9.59 6.34 4.62
CA PHE A 8 8.55 5.76 3.77
C PHE A 8 7.88 6.86 2.95
N VAL A 9 7.50 6.55 1.72
CA VAL A 9 6.56 7.35 0.93
C VAL A 9 5.18 6.72 1.07
N VAL A 10 4.20 7.51 1.51
CA VAL A 10 2.82 7.05 1.68
C VAL A 10 1.94 7.78 0.66
N ARG A 11 1.33 7.03 -0.25
CA ARG A 11 0.34 7.55 -1.22
C ARG A 11 -1.05 7.17 -0.70
N ILE A 12 -1.94 8.15 -0.56
CA ILE A 12 -3.29 7.99 -0.05
C ILE A 12 -4.28 8.30 -1.17
N TYR A 13 -5.17 7.36 -1.46
CA TYR A 13 -6.27 7.48 -2.40
C TYR A 13 -7.58 7.44 -1.59
N ARG A 14 -8.32 8.54 -1.61
CA ARG A 14 -9.59 8.63 -0.86
C ARG A 14 -10.69 7.97 -1.68
N GLN A 15 -11.36 6.98 -1.09
CA GLN A 15 -12.51 6.31 -1.66
C GLN A 15 -13.76 6.74 -0.90
N GLY A 16 -14.51 7.69 -1.46
CA GLY A 16 -15.78 8.14 -0.88
C GLY A 16 -15.67 8.68 0.54
N ARG A 17 -16.73 8.50 1.34
CA ARG A 17 -16.85 9.09 2.69
C ARG A 17 -16.01 8.37 3.75
N ASP A 18 -15.80 7.05 3.62
CA ASP A 18 -15.28 6.23 4.73
C ASP A 18 -14.11 5.30 4.34
N GLY A 19 -13.78 5.18 3.05
CA GLY A 19 -12.73 4.30 2.56
C GLY A 19 -11.38 5.00 2.37
N VAL A 20 -10.31 4.37 2.83
CA VAL A 20 -8.94 4.79 2.52
C VAL A 20 -8.19 3.65 1.87
N ASP A 21 -7.80 3.87 0.62
CA ASP A 21 -6.84 3.01 -0.06
C ASP A 21 -5.50 3.73 -0.13
N GLY A 22 -4.41 2.98 -0.20
CA GLY A 22 -3.12 3.59 -0.41
C GLY A 22 -2.00 2.60 -0.56
N VAL A 23 -0.81 3.13 -0.76
CA VAL A 23 0.42 2.36 -0.91
C VAL A 23 1.51 2.99 -0.04
N VAL A 24 2.21 2.16 0.72
CA VAL A 24 3.42 2.52 1.46
C VAL A 24 4.62 1.96 0.73
N GLU A 25 5.58 2.81 0.41
CA GLU A 25 6.83 2.44 -0.23
C GLU A 25 8.00 2.69 0.73
N ASP A 26 8.82 1.67 0.98
CA ASP A 26 10.06 1.80 1.76
C ASP A 26 11.12 2.48 0.90
N VAL A 27 11.58 3.67 1.31
CA VAL A 27 12.56 4.49 0.57
C VAL A 27 13.89 3.76 0.39
N ARG A 28 14.27 2.91 1.35
CA ARG A 28 15.55 2.18 1.31
C ARG A 28 15.49 0.98 0.36
N THR A 29 14.36 0.29 0.31
CA THR A 29 14.24 -0.98 -0.43
C THR A 29 13.43 -0.89 -1.72
N GLY A 30 12.72 0.22 -1.95
CA GLY A 30 11.77 0.40 -3.06
C GLY A 30 10.54 -0.51 -2.97
N LYS A 31 10.34 -1.23 -1.86
CA LYS A 31 9.23 -2.17 -1.72
C LYS A 31 7.94 -1.43 -1.40
N ALA A 32 6.94 -1.63 -2.26
CA ALA A 32 5.59 -1.11 -2.09
C ALA A 32 4.66 -2.16 -1.44
N ARG A 33 3.79 -1.72 -0.53
CA ARG A 33 2.73 -2.52 0.09
C ARG A 33 1.42 -1.72 0.10
N PRO A 34 0.30 -2.28 -0.40
CA PRO A 34 -1.00 -1.64 -0.31
C PRO A 34 -1.53 -1.66 1.14
N PHE A 35 -2.45 -0.74 1.44
CA PHE A 35 -3.28 -0.75 2.64
C PHE A 35 -4.69 -0.26 2.28
N HIS A 36 -5.69 -0.77 2.99
CA HIS A 36 -7.12 -0.50 2.78
C HIS A 36 -7.80 0.08 4.03
N SER A 37 -7.02 0.35 5.07
CA SER A 37 -7.48 1.02 6.29
C SER A 37 -6.33 1.73 7.00
N ILE A 38 -6.67 2.69 7.87
CA ILE A 38 -5.68 3.35 8.75
C ILE A 38 -5.02 2.33 9.70
N ALA A 39 -5.74 1.30 10.13
CA ALA A 39 -5.18 0.24 10.98
C ALA A 39 -4.11 -0.57 10.24
N GLU A 40 -4.35 -0.92 8.98
CA GLU A 40 -3.38 -1.60 8.12
C GLU A 40 -2.15 -0.72 7.84
N LEU A 41 -2.33 0.58 7.55
CA LEU A 41 -1.23 1.52 7.39
C LEU A 41 -0.29 1.49 8.61
N TRP A 42 -0.84 1.56 9.81
CA TRP A 42 -0.05 1.51 11.03
C TRP A 42 0.65 0.16 11.24
N ALA A 43 0.01 -0.96 10.89
CA ALA A 43 0.65 -2.27 10.93
C ALA A 43 1.86 -2.33 9.98
N VAL A 44 1.71 -1.81 8.76
CA VAL A 44 2.78 -1.76 7.75
C VAL A 44 3.99 -0.94 8.23
N LEU A 45 3.76 0.20 8.89
CA LEU A 45 4.82 1.09 9.39
C LEU A 45 5.55 0.53 10.63
N ARG A 46 4.82 -0.18 11.50
CA ARG A 46 5.40 -0.80 12.71
C ARG A 46 6.16 -2.09 12.42
N SER A 47 5.75 -2.86 11.41
CA SER A 47 6.42 -4.11 11.10
C SER A 47 7.82 -3.88 10.51
N PRO A 48 8.90 -4.43 11.10
CA PRO A 48 10.15 -4.60 10.37
C PRO A 48 9.84 -5.41 9.13
N ALA A 49 10.25 -4.92 7.96
CA ALA A 49 9.92 -5.46 6.65
C ALA A 49 10.10 -6.99 6.62
N GLN A 50 9.03 -7.72 6.95
CA GLN A 50 9.00 -9.16 6.77
C GLN A 50 8.95 -9.36 5.27
N ARG A 51 9.90 -10.15 4.77
CA ARG A 51 10.05 -10.47 3.36
C ARG A 51 8.74 -11.09 2.86
N GLY A 52 8.08 -10.40 1.92
CA GLY A 52 7.24 -10.99 0.87
C GLY A 52 5.94 -11.64 1.31
N GLY A 53 4.84 -10.90 1.20
CA GLY A 53 3.52 -11.48 0.91
C GLY A 53 3.25 -11.39 -0.59
N PRO A 54 2.50 -12.33 -1.18
CA PRO A 54 2.35 -12.46 -2.63
C PRO A 54 1.72 -11.20 -3.24
N ARG A 55 2.42 -10.69 -4.25
CA ARG A 55 1.99 -9.63 -5.16
C ARG A 55 0.72 -10.10 -5.88
N ARG A 56 -0.44 -9.61 -5.45
CA ARG A 56 -1.66 -9.67 -6.26
C ARG A 56 -1.65 -8.40 -7.09
N ASP A 57 -1.13 -8.50 -8.31
CA ASP A 57 -1.24 -7.43 -9.30
C ASP A 57 -2.75 -7.17 -9.51
N ALA A 58 -3.28 -6.16 -8.83
CA ALA A 58 -4.60 -5.63 -9.10
C ALA A 58 -4.52 -4.86 -10.42
N ARG A 59 -4.57 -5.60 -11.52
CA ARG A 59 -4.85 -5.02 -12.84
C ARG A 59 -6.29 -4.53 -12.77
N PRO A 60 -6.59 -3.24 -13.06
CA PRO A 60 -7.97 -2.82 -13.21
C PRO A 60 -8.54 -3.58 -14.43
N GLU A 61 -9.45 -4.52 -14.19
CA GLU A 61 -10.31 -5.06 -15.26
C GLU A 61 -11.18 -3.91 -15.74
N VAL A 62 -10.82 -3.35 -16.89
CA VAL A 62 -11.73 -2.51 -17.67
C VAL A 62 -12.83 -3.44 -18.17
N PRO A 63 -14.10 -3.28 -17.74
CA PRO A 63 -15.18 -4.10 -18.29
C PRO A 63 -15.33 -3.79 -19.79
N PRO A 64 -15.57 -4.80 -20.64
CA PRO A 64 -15.83 -4.55 -22.05
C PRO A 64 -17.11 -3.71 -22.16
N SER A 65 -16.97 -2.52 -22.72
CA SER A 65 -18.08 -1.68 -23.13
C SER A 65 -18.88 -2.44 -24.19
N SER A 66 -20.04 -2.98 -23.82
CA SER A 66 -21.04 -3.44 -24.79
C SER A 66 -21.52 -2.22 -25.57
N ALA A 67 -21.17 -2.16 -26.85
CA ALA A 67 -21.81 -1.29 -27.81
C ALA A 67 -22.73 -2.17 -28.66
N ASP A 68 -24.04 -1.98 -28.48
CA ASP A 68 -25.09 -2.23 -29.47
C ASP A 68 -26.20 -1.21 -29.22
#